data_AF-A0A661TKF6-F1
#
_entry.id   AF-A0A661TKF6-F1
#
_cell.length_a   1.000
_cell.length_b   1.000
_cell.length_c   1.000
_cell.angle_alpha   90.00
_cell.angle_beta   90.00
_cell.angle_gamma   90.00
#
_symmetry.space_group_name_H-M   'P 1'
#
loop_
_entity.id
_entity.type
_entity.pdbx_description
1 polymer ?
#
loop_
_entity_poly.entity_id
_entity_poly.type
_entity_poly.pdbx_seq_one_letter_code
_entity_poly.pdbx_strand_id
1 'polypeptide(L)'
;MLPASRILFLFLLAFSPLAFGSVEPWAFFIMVLLCGLSICLYLAHCLKHGQPLRRVPCIMPLSLIGIYVAIQMIPLPETVLGLISPATAAVRHHTAGILFPGNPWPITLDIHGTMFELVRWLVWAGVYWLTIQLLTDRTMLRRTLLFLALFGGVFALSSILQYILTEDRALWFRWVPDNAMVFGSYVCHNHYAGLMEMIFGPVLALVFVYRPPRQFGTMREKVLGLFQEEETPLFMLLFTGAVIMVLSVFFSLSRGGILCILLETFFLILALPGGSLSKRRVSRKTSAWLFLCALLMAVTWFGWERLDARFGELPKNLLAAYGRPRFWQDSLRAASDFPL
;
A
#
# COMPACT_ATOMS: atom_id res chain seq x y z
N MET A 1 -12.69 2.94 24.81
CA MET A 1 -11.39 2.34 24.45
C MET A 1 -11.43 1.72 23.05
N LEU A 2 -12.24 0.69 22.80
CA LEU A 2 -12.34 0.10 21.44
C LEU A 2 -12.80 1.06 20.32
N PRO A 3 -13.82 1.91 20.50
CA PRO A 3 -14.20 2.87 19.46
C PRO A 3 -13.07 3.85 19.12
N ALA A 4 -12.30 4.29 20.14
CA ALA A 4 -11.16 5.18 19.94
C ALA A 4 -10.03 4.49 19.15
N SER A 5 -9.69 3.23 19.48
CA SER A 5 -8.74 2.44 18.68
C SER A 5 -9.19 2.29 17.22
N ARG A 6 -10.48 2.01 16.98
CA ARG A 6 -11.05 1.92 15.63
C ARG A 6 -10.94 3.24 14.86
N ILE A 7 -11.20 4.37 15.51
CA ILE A 7 -11.08 5.70 14.89
C ILE A 7 -9.62 6.00 14.55
N LEU A 8 -8.69 5.75 15.49
CA LEU A 8 -7.26 5.96 15.25
C LEU A 8 -6.74 5.07 14.12
N PHE A 9 -7.22 3.83 14.01
CA PHE A 9 -6.88 2.95 12.90
C PHE A 9 -7.33 3.52 11.54
N LEU A 10 -8.59 3.97 11.43
CA LEU A 10 -9.07 4.60 10.18
C LEU A 10 -8.32 5.90 9.88
N PHE A 11 -8.04 6.70 10.92
CA PHE A 11 -7.26 7.92 10.77
C PHE A 11 -5.85 7.62 10.28
N LEU A 12 -5.19 6.58 10.80
CA LEU A 12 -3.87 6.13 10.34
C LEU A 12 -3.89 5.80 8.84
N LEU A 13 -4.91 5.08 8.36
CA LEU A 13 -5.04 4.72 6.94
C LEU A 13 -5.15 5.94 6.00
N ALA A 14 -5.77 7.05 6.45
CA ALA A 14 -5.85 8.28 5.66
C ALA A 14 -4.67 9.23 5.90
N PHE A 15 -4.17 9.31 7.13
CA PHE A 15 -3.05 10.15 7.51
C PHE A 15 -1.79 9.75 6.75
N SER A 16 -1.48 8.46 6.67
CA SER A 16 -0.21 8.02 6.07
C SER A 16 -0.04 8.46 4.61
N PRO A 17 -1.04 8.30 3.71
CA PRO A 17 -0.97 8.88 2.37
C PRO A 17 -0.96 10.40 2.35
N LEU A 18 -1.82 11.06 3.13
CA LEU A 18 -1.92 12.53 3.14
C LEU A 18 -0.66 13.20 3.69
N ALA A 19 0.05 12.54 4.60
CA ALA A 19 1.35 12.95 5.11
C ALA A 19 2.50 12.50 4.20
N PHE A 20 2.32 12.63 2.88
CA PHE A 20 3.32 12.35 1.84
C PHE A 20 3.88 10.92 1.89
N GLY A 21 3.03 9.93 2.18
CA GLY A 21 3.47 8.53 2.35
C GLY A 21 4.28 8.28 3.63
N SER A 22 4.26 9.22 4.59
CA SER A 22 4.98 9.14 5.87
C SER A 22 6.50 8.95 5.73
N VAL A 23 7.08 9.50 4.66
CA VAL A 23 8.54 9.45 4.41
C VAL A 23 9.32 10.45 5.27
N GLU A 24 8.66 11.54 5.68
CA GLU A 24 9.25 12.58 6.52
C GLU A 24 9.33 12.14 7.99
N PRO A 25 10.38 12.52 8.74
CA PRO A 25 10.52 12.15 10.15
C PRO A 25 9.33 12.53 11.03
N TRP A 26 8.74 13.72 10.82
CA TRP A 26 7.56 14.17 11.58
C TRP A 26 6.33 13.30 11.28
N ALA A 27 6.14 12.92 10.02
CA ALA A 27 5.00 12.12 9.59
C ALA A 27 5.14 10.69 10.07
N PHE A 28 6.35 10.13 9.96
CA PHE A 28 6.69 8.82 10.49
C PHE A 28 6.49 8.77 12.02
N PHE A 29 6.93 9.79 12.75
CA PHE A 29 6.74 9.89 14.19
C PHE A 29 5.25 9.88 14.58
N ILE A 30 4.41 10.67 13.90
CA ILE A 30 2.97 10.66 14.14
C ILE A 30 2.37 9.29 13.83
N MET A 31 2.80 8.63 12.75
CA MET A 31 2.36 7.28 12.41
C MET A 31 2.71 6.26 13.52
N VAL A 32 3.92 6.33 14.09
CA VAL A 32 4.34 5.52 15.24
C VAL A 32 3.42 5.75 16.44
N LEU A 33 3.14 7.03 16.78
CA LEU A 33 2.27 7.39 17.90
C LEU A 33 0.83 6.90 17.70
N LEU A 34 0.25 7.09 16.52
CA LEU A 34 -1.10 6.64 16.19
C LEU A 34 -1.23 5.12 16.26
N CYS A 35 -0.23 4.40 15.72
CA CYS A 35 -0.18 2.95 15.75
C CYS A 35 -0.08 2.44 17.20
N GLY A 36 0.89 2.95 17.97
CA GLY A 36 1.10 2.58 19.37
C GLY A 36 -0.12 2.87 20.24
N LEU A 37 -0.70 4.06 20.12
CA LEU A 37 -1.89 4.45 20.88
C LEU A 37 -3.10 3.56 20.51
N SER A 38 -3.29 3.24 19.24
CA SER A 38 -4.37 2.35 18.81
C SER A 38 -4.20 0.93 19.39
N ILE A 39 -2.97 0.39 19.40
CA ILE A 39 -2.64 -0.89 20.03
C ILE A 39 -2.92 -0.85 21.53
N CYS A 40 -2.42 0.16 22.25
CA CYS A 40 -2.62 0.30 23.69
C CYS A 40 -4.10 0.38 24.06
N LEU A 41 -4.89 1.17 23.32
CA LEU A 41 -6.33 1.30 23.56
C LEU A 41 -7.10 0.01 23.25
N TYR A 42 -6.69 -0.74 22.24
CA TYR A 42 -7.28 -2.04 21.92
C TYR A 42 -6.95 -3.07 23.01
N LEU A 43 -5.68 -3.20 23.41
CA LEU A 43 -5.26 -4.11 24.46
C LEU A 43 -5.91 -3.79 25.81
N ALA A 44 -5.99 -2.51 26.18
CA ALA A 44 -6.69 -2.08 27.40
C ALA A 44 -8.18 -2.45 27.37
N HIS A 45 -8.83 -2.38 26.21
CA HIS A 45 -10.21 -2.86 26.05
C HIS A 45 -10.31 -4.38 26.23
N CYS A 46 -9.41 -5.15 25.60
CA CYS A 46 -9.39 -6.61 25.73
C CYS A 46 -9.18 -7.05 27.19
N LEU A 47 -8.22 -6.43 27.89
CA LEU A 47 -7.96 -6.68 29.30
C LEU A 47 -9.18 -6.34 30.18
N LYS A 48 -9.81 -5.18 29.97
CA LYS A 48 -10.97 -4.74 30.76
C LYS A 48 -12.19 -5.64 30.57
N HIS A 49 -12.38 -6.22 29.38
CA HIS A 49 -13.56 -7.01 29.04
C HIS A 49 -13.28 -8.51 28.92
N GLY A 50 -12.08 -8.98 29.26
CA GLY A 50 -11.69 -10.40 29.16
C GLY A 50 -11.78 -10.97 27.74
N GLN A 51 -11.65 -10.14 26.71
CA GLN A 51 -11.78 -10.59 25.32
C GLN A 51 -10.47 -11.25 24.85
N PRO A 52 -10.52 -12.47 24.30
CA PRO A 52 -9.32 -13.14 23.81
C PRO A 52 -8.80 -12.46 22.53
N LEU A 53 -7.47 -12.39 22.41
CA LEU A 53 -6.81 -11.91 21.20
C LEU A 53 -6.98 -12.94 20.07
N ARG A 54 -7.23 -12.46 18.84
CA ARG A 54 -7.25 -13.36 17.68
C ARG A 54 -5.82 -13.79 17.32
N ARG A 55 -5.70 -15.00 16.81
CA ARG A 55 -4.43 -15.52 16.30
C ARG A 55 -4.10 -14.83 14.99
N VAL A 56 -2.96 -14.13 14.96
CA VAL A 56 -2.47 -13.45 13.76
C VAL A 56 -1.74 -14.45 12.86
N PRO A 57 -2.15 -14.63 11.60
CA PRO A 57 -1.44 -15.49 10.67
C PRO A 57 -0.04 -14.94 10.41
N CYS A 58 0.91 -15.83 10.11
CA CYS A 58 2.30 -15.46 9.84
C CYS A 58 3.01 -14.69 10.97
N ILE A 59 2.53 -14.72 12.21
CA ILE A 59 3.19 -14.03 13.32
C ILE A 59 4.61 -14.55 13.60
N MET A 60 4.85 -15.85 13.39
CA MET A 60 6.17 -16.45 13.60
C MET A 60 7.23 -15.86 12.65
N PRO A 61 7.10 -15.93 11.30
CA PRO A 61 8.08 -15.32 10.41
C PRO A 61 8.21 -13.80 10.62
N LEU A 62 7.11 -13.11 10.94
CA LEU A 62 7.18 -11.67 11.25
C LEU A 62 8.01 -11.39 12.50
N SER A 63 7.87 -12.22 13.52
CA SER A 63 8.64 -12.11 14.76
C SER A 63 10.10 -12.45 14.52
N LEU A 64 10.41 -13.48 13.71
CA LEU A 64 11.79 -13.85 13.37
C LEU A 64 12.54 -12.73 12.67
N ILE A 65 11.90 -12.00 11.73
CA ILE A 65 12.52 -10.84 11.09
C ILE A 65 12.80 -9.74 12.11
N GLY A 66 11.85 -9.44 13.01
CA GLY A 66 12.04 -8.43 14.05
C GLY A 66 13.15 -8.81 15.04
N ILE A 67 13.19 -10.08 15.45
CA ILE A 67 14.24 -10.63 16.31
C ILE A 67 15.59 -10.57 15.60
N TYR A 68 15.66 -10.92 14.32
CA TYR A 68 16.87 -10.83 13.53
C TYR A 68 17.43 -9.41 13.51
N VAL A 69 16.59 -8.39 13.24
CA VAL A 69 17.01 -6.98 13.28
C VAL A 69 17.41 -6.56 14.71
N ALA A 70 16.74 -7.07 15.74
CA ALA A 70 17.11 -6.78 17.14
C ALA A 70 18.47 -7.39 17.53
N ILE A 71 18.75 -8.62 17.10
CA ILE A 71 20.03 -9.30 17.33
C ILE A 71 21.19 -8.52 16.72
N GLN A 72 20.98 -7.86 15.57
CA GLN A 72 22.01 -7.03 14.94
C GLN A 72 22.58 -5.93 15.84
N MET A 73 21.80 -5.47 16.83
CA MET A 73 22.18 -4.38 17.72
C MET A 73 22.85 -4.85 19.02
N ILE A 74 22.94 -6.16 19.26
CA ILE A 74 23.55 -6.70 20.48
C ILE A 74 25.07 -6.49 20.40
N PRO A 75 25.69 -5.76 21.34
CA PRO A 75 27.13 -5.60 21.36
C PRO A 75 27.80 -6.92 21.76
N LEU A 76 28.70 -7.41 20.91
CA LEU A 76 29.42 -8.67 21.10
C LEU A 76 30.91 -8.41 21.35
N PRO A 77 31.58 -9.23 22.19
CA PRO A 77 33.03 -9.23 22.28
C PRO A 77 33.66 -9.51 20.92
N GLU A 78 34.84 -8.93 20.67
CA GLU A 78 35.54 -9.01 19.38
C GLU A 78 35.75 -10.45 18.88
N THR A 79 36.02 -11.39 19.78
CA THR A 79 36.18 -12.82 19.45
C THR A 79 34.91 -13.44 18.87
N VAL A 80 33.75 -13.12 19.45
CA VAL A 80 32.44 -13.62 19.00
C VAL A 80 32.03 -12.90 17.73
N LEU A 81 32.27 -11.59 17.65
CA LEU A 81 31.97 -10.81 16.45
C LEU A 81 32.79 -11.28 15.25
N GLY A 82 34.07 -11.60 15.42
CA GLY A 82 34.93 -12.14 14.36
C GLY A 82 34.49 -13.51 13.85
N LEU A 83 33.80 -14.31 14.68
CA LEU A 83 33.22 -15.59 14.27
C LEU A 83 31.90 -15.45 13.51
N ILE A 84 31.03 -14.54 13.95
CA ILE A 84 29.69 -14.36 13.37
C ILE A 84 29.71 -13.43 12.15
N SER A 85 30.43 -12.32 12.23
CA SER A 85 30.48 -11.30 11.18
C SER A 85 31.93 -10.79 11.01
N PRO A 86 32.79 -11.57 10.34
CA PRO A 86 34.22 -11.23 10.19
C PRO A 86 34.43 -9.90 9.44
N ALA A 87 33.58 -9.58 8.47
CA ALA A 87 33.63 -8.32 7.74
C ALA A 87 33.36 -7.11 8.66
N THR A 88 32.34 -7.20 9.52
CA THR A 88 32.04 -6.16 10.52
C THR A 88 33.19 -6.01 11.51
N ALA A 89 33.74 -7.12 12.00
CA ALA A 89 34.90 -7.10 12.90
C ALA A 89 36.10 -6.39 12.25
N ALA A 90 36.41 -6.69 10.99
CA ALA A 90 37.50 -6.06 10.25
C ALA A 90 37.29 -4.54 10.10
N VAL A 91 36.09 -4.11 9.70
CA VAL A 91 35.77 -2.67 9.58
C VAL A 91 35.91 -1.97 10.92
N ARG A 92 35.42 -2.57 12.02
CA ARG A 92 35.53 -1.99 13.38
C ARG A 92 36.97 -1.91 13.85
N HIS A 93 37.76 -2.96 13.65
CA HIS A 93 39.17 -3.01 14.02
C HIS A 93 39.99 -1.91 13.32
N HIS A 94 39.70 -1.60 12.06
CA HIS A 94 40.39 -0.55 11.30
C HIS A 94 39.82 0.86 11.50
N THR A 95 38.77 1.04 12.31
CA THR A 95 38.12 2.34 12.53
C THR A 95 38.03 2.67 14.03
N ALA A 96 36.86 2.52 14.64
CA ALA A 96 36.62 2.88 16.03
C ALA A 96 37.36 1.97 17.04
N GLY A 97 37.69 0.73 16.64
CA GLY A 97 38.44 -0.21 17.47
C GLY A 97 39.88 0.23 17.78
N ILE A 98 40.47 1.09 16.93
CA ILE A 98 41.80 1.67 17.17
C ILE A 98 41.78 2.56 18.43
N LEU A 99 40.70 3.31 18.62
CA LEU A 99 40.54 4.25 19.74
C LEU A 99 39.99 3.56 21.00
N PHE A 100 39.23 2.48 20.84
CA PHE A 100 38.56 1.76 21.93
C PHE A 100 38.85 0.25 21.83
N PRO A 101 40.07 -0.20 22.15
CA PRO A 101 40.44 -1.61 22.06
C PRO A 101 39.64 -2.45 23.07
N GLY A 102 39.19 -3.63 22.65
CA GLY A 102 38.41 -4.55 23.48
C GLY A 102 36.97 -4.11 23.78
N ASN A 103 36.51 -2.98 23.24
CA ASN A 103 35.13 -2.55 23.36
C ASN A 103 34.21 -3.53 22.59
N PRO A 104 33.11 -4.00 23.17
CA PRO A 104 32.15 -4.83 22.44
C PRO A 104 31.41 -3.99 21.39
N TRP A 105 31.26 -4.55 20.19
CA TRP A 105 30.63 -3.87 19.05
C TRP A 105 29.40 -4.63 18.58
N PRO A 106 28.33 -3.93 18.16
CA PRO A 106 27.18 -4.59 17.56
C PRO A 106 27.54 -5.18 16.19
N ILE A 107 26.74 -6.15 15.77
CA ILE A 107 26.86 -6.78 14.44
C ILE A 107 26.58 -5.74 13.33
N THR A 108 25.65 -4.82 13.57
CA THR A 108 25.39 -3.74 12.62
C THR A 108 26.51 -2.69 12.59
N LEU A 109 26.80 -2.18 11.39
CA LEU A 109 27.68 -1.03 11.19
C LEU A 109 27.02 0.28 11.63
N ASP A 110 25.72 0.43 11.38
CA ASP A 110 24.94 1.61 11.73
C ASP A 110 23.81 1.26 12.71
N ILE A 111 24.08 1.48 13.99
CA ILE A 111 23.11 1.25 15.06
C ILE A 111 21.89 2.15 14.93
N HIS A 112 22.07 3.41 14.53
CA HIS A 112 20.96 4.36 14.44
C HIS A 112 20.03 4.01 13.28
N GLY A 113 20.58 3.69 12.12
CA GLY A 113 19.81 3.19 10.98
C GLY A 113 19.09 1.88 11.31
N THR A 114 19.77 0.94 11.97
CA THR A 114 19.17 -0.35 12.35
C THR A 114 18.03 -0.19 13.37
N MET A 115 18.20 0.70 14.35
CA MET A 115 17.13 1.04 15.29
C MET A 115 15.92 1.65 14.57
N PHE A 116 16.16 2.55 13.62
CA PHE A 116 15.10 3.17 12.84
C PHE A 116 14.33 2.15 12.00
N GLU A 117 15.04 1.22 11.34
CA GLU A 117 14.42 0.13 10.58
C GLU A 117 13.66 -0.86 11.50
N LEU A 118 14.16 -1.13 12.71
CA LEU A 118 13.41 -1.93 13.69
C LEU A 118 12.10 -1.25 14.07
N VAL A 119 12.11 0.05 14.36
CA VAL A 119 10.88 0.80 14.67
C VAL A 119 9.91 0.77 13.50
N ARG A 120 10.41 0.96 12.26
CA ARG A 120 9.61 0.87 11.04
C ARG A 120 8.99 -0.51 10.88
N TRP A 121 9.76 -1.58 11.09
CA TRP A 121 9.27 -2.96 11.08
C TRP A 121 8.18 -3.19 12.12
N LEU A 122 8.38 -2.74 13.37
CA LEU A 122 7.40 -2.84 14.45
C LEU A 122 6.10 -2.11 14.13
N VAL A 123 6.16 -0.94 13.47
CA VAL A 123 4.97 -0.23 13.02
C VAL A 123 4.21 -1.03 11.96
N TRP A 124 4.89 -1.56 10.94
CA TRP A 124 4.25 -2.39 9.92
C TRP A 124 3.61 -3.65 10.50
N ALA A 125 4.34 -4.36 11.37
CA ALA A 125 3.83 -5.52 12.09
C ALA A 125 2.64 -5.15 13.00
N GLY A 126 2.70 -3.99 13.65
CA GLY A 126 1.64 -3.46 14.49
C GLY A 126 0.36 -3.11 13.72
N VAL A 127 0.49 -2.46 12.56
CA VAL A 127 -0.65 -2.16 11.67
C VAL A 127 -1.25 -3.45 11.12
N TYR A 128 -0.43 -4.43 10.72
CA TYR A 128 -0.91 -5.73 10.29
C TYR A 128 -1.67 -6.45 11.42
N TRP A 129 -1.10 -6.48 12.62
CA TRP A 129 -1.73 -7.06 13.80
C TRP A 129 -3.08 -6.37 14.08
N LEU A 130 -3.13 -5.04 14.14
CA LEU A 130 -4.36 -4.26 14.33
C LEU A 130 -5.41 -4.59 13.26
N THR A 131 -4.99 -4.74 12.01
CA THR A 131 -5.89 -5.09 10.90
C THR A 131 -6.59 -6.42 11.17
N ILE A 132 -5.85 -7.46 11.58
CA ILE A 132 -6.44 -8.75 11.93
C ILE A 132 -7.37 -8.63 13.15
N GLN A 133 -6.93 -7.95 14.19
CA GLN A 133 -7.70 -7.81 15.43
C GLN A 133 -9.01 -7.04 15.25
N LEU A 134 -8.97 -5.93 14.52
CA LEU A 134 -10.10 -5.01 14.36
C LEU A 134 -11.04 -5.44 13.23
N LEU A 135 -10.51 -5.91 12.09
CA LEU A 135 -11.31 -6.24 10.90
C LEU A 135 -11.92 -7.64 10.96
N THR A 136 -11.63 -8.43 11.99
CA THR A 136 -12.40 -9.66 12.27
C THR A 136 -13.87 -9.34 12.56
N ASP A 137 -14.18 -8.16 13.11
CA ASP A 137 -15.55 -7.67 13.24
C ASP A 137 -16.10 -7.23 11.88
N ARG A 138 -17.15 -7.91 11.40
CA ARG A 138 -17.79 -7.62 10.10
C ARG A 138 -18.23 -6.16 9.97
N THR A 139 -18.68 -5.56 11.07
CA THR A 139 -19.09 -4.15 11.07
C THR A 139 -17.91 -3.24 10.82
N MET A 140 -16.79 -3.48 11.51
CA MET A 140 -15.56 -2.72 11.33
C MET A 140 -14.94 -2.94 9.95
N LEU A 141 -14.93 -4.17 9.44
CA LEU A 141 -14.49 -4.48 8.08
C LEU A 141 -15.28 -3.68 7.05
N ARG A 142 -16.62 -3.74 7.10
CA ARG A 142 -17.49 -2.98 6.20
C ARG A 142 -17.21 -1.48 6.29
N ARG A 143 -17.12 -0.92 7.51
CA ARG A 143 -16.80 0.50 7.71
C ARG A 143 -15.45 0.89 7.13
N THR A 144 -14.43 0.05 7.31
CA THR A 144 -13.09 0.28 6.77
C THR A 144 -13.09 0.27 5.25
N LEU A 145 -13.75 -0.69 4.62
CA LEU A 145 -13.83 -0.77 3.17
C LEU A 145 -14.62 0.41 2.56
N LEU A 146 -15.72 0.82 3.19
CA LEU A 146 -16.47 2.02 2.78
C LEU A 146 -15.66 3.31 2.98
N PHE A 147 -14.92 3.39 4.09
CA PHE A 147 -14.00 4.50 4.34
C PHE A 147 -12.91 4.57 3.26
N LEU A 148 -12.28 3.45 2.92
CA LEU A 148 -11.27 3.37 1.86
C LEU A 148 -11.85 3.72 0.49
N ALA A 149 -13.09 3.31 0.20
CA ALA A 149 -13.77 3.68 -1.04
C ALA A 149 -13.97 5.20 -1.16
N LEU A 150 -14.47 5.83 -0.09
CA LEU A 150 -14.68 7.27 -0.02
C LEU A 150 -13.34 8.02 -0.07
N PHE A 151 -12.39 7.63 0.79
CA PHE A 151 -11.07 8.24 0.87
C PHE A 151 -10.33 8.13 -0.46
N GLY A 152 -10.21 6.94 -1.03
CA GLY A 152 -9.49 6.73 -2.28
C GLY A 152 -10.17 7.42 -3.46
N GLY A 153 -11.51 7.48 -3.51
CA GLY A 153 -12.23 8.21 -4.55
C GLY A 153 -12.01 9.73 -4.48
N VAL A 154 -12.14 10.31 -3.28
CA VAL A 154 -11.88 11.75 -3.05
C VAL A 154 -10.41 12.09 -3.28
N PHE A 155 -9.49 11.26 -2.78
CA PHE A 155 -8.06 11.46 -2.95
C PHE A 155 -7.64 11.33 -4.42
N ALA A 156 -8.24 10.38 -5.17
CA ALA A 156 -8.02 10.24 -6.60
C ALA A 156 -8.54 11.43 -7.40
N LEU A 157 -9.74 11.91 -7.10
CA LEU A 157 -10.28 13.13 -7.71
C LEU A 157 -9.40 14.33 -7.43
N SER A 158 -9.02 14.54 -6.17
CA SER A 158 -8.10 15.63 -5.78
C SER A 158 -6.77 15.53 -6.51
N SER A 159 -6.23 14.32 -6.70
CA SER A 159 -4.92 14.13 -7.35
C SER A 159 -4.98 14.39 -8.85
N ILE A 160 -6.07 14.02 -9.53
CA ILE A 160 -6.31 14.39 -10.93
C ILE A 160 -6.43 15.91 -11.06
N LEU A 161 -7.22 16.55 -10.20
CA LEU A 161 -7.40 18.00 -10.24
C LEU A 161 -6.09 18.74 -9.95
N GLN A 162 -5.32 18.28 -8.96
CA GLN A 162 -3.99 18.79 -8.67
C GLN A 162 -3.09 18.68 -9.91
N TYR A 163 -3.04 17.53 -10.57
CA TYR A 163 -2.23 17.32 -11.77
C TYR A 163 -2.59 18.28 -12.91
N ILE A 164 -3.87 18.65 -13.04
CA ILE A 164 -4.34 19.57 -14.09
C ILE A 164 -4.07 21.03 -13.71
N LEU A 165 -4.19 21.39 -12.43
CA LEU A 165 -4.20 22.78 -11.96
C LEU A 165 -2.86 23.26 -11.39
N THR A 166 -1.98 22.35 -10.98
CA THR A 166 -0.70 22.66 -10.32
C THR A 166 0.36 21.66 -10.74
N GLU A 167 1.43 22.12 -11.40
CA GLU A 167 2.49 21.26 -11.92
C GLU A 167 3.57 20.92 -10.87
N ASP A 168 3.89 21.87 -9.98
CA ASP A 168 5.07 21.86 -9.10
C ASP A 168 4.75 21.61 -7.61
N ARG A 169 3.50 21.27 -7.28
CA ARG A 169 3.04 21.16 -5.89
C ARG A 169 2.40 19.82 -5.57
N ALA A 170 2.90 19.15 -4.52
CA ALA A 170 2.24 18.03 -3.88
C ALA A 170 1.11 18.52 -2.97
N LEU A 171 -0.06 17.88 -3.05
CA LEU A 171 -1.28 18.30 -2.35
C LEU A 171 -1.58 19.79 -2.47
N TRP A 172 -1.35 20.40 -3.64
CA TRP A 172 -1.65 21.82 -3.92
C TRP A 172 -0.78 22.87 -3.21
N PHE A 173 -0.06 22.53 -2.14
CA PHE A 173 0.67 23.52 -1.32
C PHE A 173 2.16 23.22 -1.13
N ARG A 174 2.59 21.96 -1.16
CA ARG A 174 3.99 21.63 -0.89
C ARG A 174 4.79 21.65 -2.17
N TRP A 175 5.72 22.59 -2.28
CA TRP A 175 6.65 22.64 -3.41
C TRP A 175 7.53 21.39 -3.47
N VAL A 176 7.79 20.93 -4.68
CA VAL A 176 8.58 19.72 -4.94
C VAL A 176 9.69 20.05 -5.95
N PRO A 177 10.90 19.46 -5.83
CA PRO A 177 11.99 19.70 -6.77
C PRO A 177 11.61 19.40 -8.24
N ASP A 178 12.26 20.11 -9.17
CA ASP A 178 11.96 20.04 -10.63
C ASP A 178 12.08 18.63 -11.24
N ASN A 179 12.86 17.75 -10.63
CA ASN A 179 13.03 16.37 -11.09
C ASN A 179 11.97 15.40 -10.55
N ALA A 180 11.01 15.89 -9.76
CA ALA A 180 9.96 15.06 -9.19
C ALA A 180 8.85 14.78 -10.21
N MET A 181 8.28 13.58 -10.12
CA MET A 181 7.13 13.18 -10.91
C MET A 181 5.92 13.15 -9.99
N VAL A 182 5.47 14.35 -9.58
CA VAL A 182 4.47 14.51 -8.52
C VAL A 182 3.09 14.04 -8.98
N PHE A 183 2.40 13.31 -8.11
CA PHE A 183 0.99 13.02 -8.30
C PHE A 183 0.30 12.86 -6.93
N GLY A 184 -0.72 13.68 -6.66
CA GLY A 184 -1.35 13.72 -5.35
C GLY A 184 -0.35 14.17 -4.26
N SER A 185 -0.26 13.38 -3.18
CA SER A 185 0.71 13.59 -2.10
C SER A 185 2.08 12.96 -2.33
N TYR A 186 2.29 12.27 -3.46
CA TYR A 186 3.55 11.54 -3.68
C TYR A 186 4.46 12.30 -4.64
N VAL A 187 5.73 12.42 -4.26
CA VAL A 187 6.82 12.93 -5.10
C VAL A 187 7.08 12.02 -6.32
N CYS A 188 6.73 10.73 -6.19
CA CYS A 188 6.80 9.75 -7.27
C CYS A 188 5.40 9.21 -7.59
N HIS A 189 4.96 9.46 -8.83
CA HIS A 189 3.68 9.00 -9.37
C HIS A 189 3.47 7.47 -9.27
N ASN A 190 4.56 6.67 -9.27
CA ASN A 190 4.46 5.22 -9.11
C ASN A 190 4.08 4.81 -7.68
N HIS A 191 4.49 5.58 -6.66
CA HIS A 191 4.07 5.31 -5.28
C HIS A 191 2.58 5.63 -5.08
N TYR A 192 2.10 6.70 -5.72
CA TYR A 192 0.67 7.00 -5.78
C TYR A 192 -0.12 5.86 -6.43
N ALA A 193 0.32 5.38 -7.60
CA ALA A 193 -0.35 4.30 -8.31
C ALA A 193 -0.41 3.02 -7.46
N GLY A 194 0.68 2.67 -6.76
CA GLY A 194 0.70 1.53 -5.84
C GLY A 194 -0.31 1.66 -4.70
N LEU A 195 -0.52 2.86 -4.15
CA LEU A 195 -1.59 3.08 -3.16
C LEU A 195 -2.98 2.85 -3.76
N MET A 196 -3.24 3.42 -4.95
CA MET A 196 -4.53 3.30 -5.61
C MET A 196 -4.88 1.85 -5.94
N GLU A 197 -3.91 1.06 -6.40
CA GLU A 197 -4.07 -0.39 -6.59
C GLU A 197 -4.48 -1.10 -5.29
N MET A 198 -3.76 -0.86 -4.19
CA MET A 198 -4.06 -1.50 -2.90
C MET A 198 -5.48 -1.19 -2.39
N ILE A 199 -6.03 -0.02 -2.73
CA ILE A 199 -7.39 0.39 -2.38
C ILE A 199 -8.42 -0.14 -3.39
N PHE A 200 -8.08 -0.15 -4.67
CA PHE A 200 -9.01 -0.43 -5.77
C PHE A 200 -9.61 -1.85 -5.67
N GLY A 201 -8.81 -2.89 -5.40
CA GLY A 201 -9.31 -4.27 -5.34
C GLY A 201 -10.43 -4.49 -4.32
N PRO A 202 -10.24 -4.11 -3.04
CA PRO A 202 -11.30 -4.18 -2.03
C PRO A 202 -12.54 -3.36 -2.40
N VAL A 203 -12.37 -2.18 -3.03
CA VAL A 203 -13.49 -1.34 -3.48
C VAL A 203 -14.24 -1.99 -4.64
N LEU A 204 -13.53 -2.55 -5.62
CA LEU A 204 -14.09 -3.29 -6.73
C LEU A 204 -14.88 -4.52 -6.24
N ALA A 205 -14.37 -5.21 -5.22
CA ALA A 205 -15.13 -6.28 -4.57
C ALA A 205 -16.46 -5.78 -3.98
N LEU A 206 -16.47 -4.62 -3.30
CA LEU A 206 -17.71 -4.02 -2.80
C LEU A 206 -18.68 -3.64 -3.93
N VAL A 207 -18.18 -3.12 -5.05
CA VAL A 207 -19.01 -2.80 -6.24
C VAL A 207 -19.76 -4.05 -6.71
N PHE A 208 -19.12 -5.22 -6.73
CA PHE A 208 -19.80 -6.47 -7.12
C PHE A 208 -20.73 -7.03 -6.05
N VAL A 209 -20.46 -6.76 -4.77
CA VAL A 209 -21.32 -7.18 -3.64
C VAL A 209 -22.62 -6.37 -3.63
N TYR A 210 -22.54 -5.04 -3.67
CA TYR A 210 -23.69 -4.11 -3.61
C TYR A 210 -24.33 -3.83 -4.97
N ARG A 211 -23.99 -4.61 -6.00
CA ARG A 211 -24.56 -4.44 -7.32
C ARG A 211 -26.08 -4.66 -7.26
N PRO A 212 -26.91 -3.66 -7.65
CA PRO A 212 -28.35 -3.82 -7.65
C PRO A 212 -28.78 -4.92 -8.64
N PRO A 213 -29.85 -5.68 -8.32
CA PRO A 213 -30.40 -6.67 -9.23
C PRO A 213 -30.81 -5.99 -10.55
N ARG A 214 -30.63 -6.71 -11.67
CA ARG A 214 -30.94 -6.16 -12.99
C ARG A 214 -32.46 -6.00 -13.12
N GLN A 215 -32.90 -4.77 -13.39
CA GLN A 215 -34.30 -4.49 -13.66
C GLN A 215 -34.65 -4.78 -15.12
N PHE A 216 -35.82 -5.37 -15.32
CA PHE A 216 -36.36 -5.74 -16.62
C PHE A 216 -37.41 -4.70 -17.03
N GLY A 217 -37.49 -4.40 -18.33
CA GLY A 217 -38.39 -3.38 -18.86
C GLY A 217 -37.73 -2.50 -19.94
N THR A 218 -38.44 -1.43 -20.29
CA THR A 218 -37.98 -0.37 -21.20
C THR A 218 -36.78 0.38 -20.61
N MET A 219 -36.03 1.13 -21.42
CA MET A 219 -34.88 1.91 -20.93
C MET A 219 -35.28 2.90 -19.83
N ARG A 220 -36.48 3.48 -19.93
CA ARG A 220 -37.02 4.39 -18.91
C ARG A 220 -37.29 3.68 -17.58
N GLU A 221 -37.91 2.51 -17.60
CA GLU A 221 -38.18 1.70 -16.39
C GLU A 221 -36.89 1.23 -15.72
N LYS A 222 -35.87 0.87 -16.52
CA LYS A 222 -34.54 0.51 -16.00
C LYS A 222 -33.83 1.68 -15.31
N VAL A 223 -33.91 2.88 -15.88
CA VAL A 223 -33.30 4.06 -15.27
C VAL A 223 -34.04 4.46 -14.00
N LEU A 224 -35.38 4.49 -14.04
CA LEU A 224 -36.20 4.89 -12.89
C LEU A 224 -36.06 3.90 -11.74
N GLY A 225 -36.12 2.61 -12.01
CA GLY A 225 -36.01 1.62 -10.95
C GLY A 225 -34.61 1.56 -10.34
N LEU A 226 -33.53 1.92 -11.07
CA LEU A 226 -32.20 2.04 -10.45
C LEU A 226 -32.28 2.98 -9.25
N PHE A 227 -32.96 4.13 -9.37
CA PHE A 227 -33.10 5.08 -8.26
C PHE A 227 -34.14 4.68 -7.19
N GLN A 228 -34.90 3.59 -7.38
CA GLN A 228 -35.91 3.13 -6.42
C GLN A 228 -35.35 2.17 -5.36
N GLU A 229 -34.24 1.49 -5.65
CA GLU A 229 -33.63 0.54 -4.72
C GLU A 229 -32.75 1.26 -3.68
N GLU A 230 -32.89 0.89 -2.41
CA GLU A 230 -32.16 1.52 -1.29
C GLU A 230 -30.63 1.42 -1.43
N GLU A 231 -30.12 0.37 -2.07
CA GLU A 231 -28.68 0.12 -2.23
C GLU A 231 -28.05 0.84 -3.44
N THR A 232 -28.84 1.40 -4.35
CA THR A 232 -28.32 2.00 -5.59
C THR A 232 -27.45 3.24 -5.38
N PRO A 233 -27.79 4.19 -4.49
CA PRO A 233 -26.91 5.34 -4.25
C PRO A 233 -25.51 4.91 -3.75
N LEU A 234 -25.47 3.90 -2.88
CA LEU A 234 -24.20 3.34 -2.40
C LEU A 234 -23.43 2.66 -3.53
N PHE A 235 -24.10 1.84 -4.35
CA PHE A 235 -23.48 1.22 -5.53
C PHE A 235 -22.90 2.28 -6.49
N MET A 236 -23.66 3.34 -6.79
CA MET A 236 -23.21 4.42 -7.66
C MET A 236 -21.99 5.13 -7.08
N LEU A 237 -21.98 5.44 -5.78
CA LEU A 237 -20.82 6.03 -5.11
C LEU A 237 -19.59 5.13 -5.23
N LEU A 238 -19.73 3.84 -4.93
CA LEU A 238 -18.63 2.87 -5.00
C LEU A 238 -18.11 2.71 -6.44
N PHE A 239 -19.02 2.59 -7.41
CA PHE A 239 -18.67 2.44 -8.82
C PHE A 239 -17.96 3.68 -9.36
N THR A 240 -18.52 4.87 -9.10
CA THR A 240 -17.89 6.14 -9.50
C THR A 240 -16.54 6.31 -8.83
N GLY A 241 -16.42 6.02 -7.53
CA GLY A 241 -15.14 6.05 -6.82
C GLY A 241 -14.10 5.12 -7.45
N ALA A 242 -14.49 3.89 -7.78
CA ALA A 242 -13.62 2.92 -8.44
C ALA A 242 -13.17 3.39 -9.84
N VAL A 243 -14.08 3.97 -10.63
CA VAL A 243 -13.75 4.54 -11.94
C VAL A 243 -12.78 5.72 -11.81
N ILE A 244 -12.99 6.62 -10.85
CA ILE A 244 -12.08 7.75 -10.61
C ILE A 244 -10.69 7.27 -10.16
N MET A 245 -10.60 6.24 -9.31
CA MET A 245 -9.33 5.64 -8.92
C MET A 245 -8.57 5.10 -10.14
N VAL A 246 -9.26 4.31 -11.00
CA VAL A 246 -8.68 3.80 -12.24
C VAL A 246 -8.19 4.94 -13.13
N LEU A 247 -9.03 5.95 -13.38
CA LEU A 247 -8.65 7.12 -14.18
C LEU A 247 -7.42 7.80 -13.60
N SER A 248 -7.34 7.97 -12.28
CA SER A 248 -6.18 8.60 -11.64
C SER A 248 -4.88 7.83 -11.87
N VAL A 249 -4.93 6.51 -11.95
CA VAL A 249 -3.76 5.69 -12.27
C VAL A 249 -3.36 5.87 -13.74
N PHE A 250 -4.31 5.99 -14.66
CA PHE A 250 -4.01 6.36 -16.05
C PHE A 250 -3.36 7.75 -16.15
N PHE A 251 -3.90 8.75 -15.44
CA PHE A 251 -3.32 10.10 -15.37
C PHE A 251 -1.93 10.11 -14.74
N SER A 252 -1.66 9.22 -13.79
CA SER A 252 -0.32 9.06 -13.20
C SER A 252 0.71 8.49 -14.19
N LEU A 253 0.31 7.95 -15.34
CA LEU A 253 1.20 7.31 -16.33
C LEU A 253 2.09 6.18 -15.73
N SER A 254 1.63 5.54 -14.65
CA SER A 254 2.32 4.39 -14.06
C SER A 254 1.98 3.10 -14.80
N ARG A 255 3.00 2.53 -15.48
CA ARG A 255 2.88 1.27 -16.23
C ARG A 255 2.59 0.07 -15.33
N GLY A 256 3.31 0.00 -14.20
CA GLY A 256 3.06 -0.98 -13.14
C GLY A 256 1.63 -0.82 -12.62
N GLY A 257 1.27 0.44 -12.32
CA GLY A 257 -0.10 0.95 -12.15
C GLY A 257 -1.18 0.19 -12.90
N ILE A 258 -1.15 0.44 -14.20
CA ILE A 258 -2.13 -0.03 -15.16
C ILE A 258 -2.13 -1.57 -15.23
N LEU A 259 -0.94 -2.18 -15.27
CA LEU A 259 -0.80 -3.63 -15.36
C LEU A 259 -1.39 -4.33 -14.11
N CYS A 260 -1.09 -3.83 -12.92
CA CYS A 260 -1.62 -4.36 -11.67
C CYS A 260 -3.14 -4.26 -11.59
N ILE A 261 -3.74 -3.11 -11.97
CA ILE A 261 -5.21 -2.95 -12.04
C ILE A 261 -5.85 -4.00 -12.96
N LEU A 262 -5.25 -4.25 -14.12
CA LEU A 262 -5.73 -5.27 -15.06
C LEU A 262 -5.62 -6.67 -14.46
N LEU A 263 -4.46 -7.00 -13.86
CA LEU A 263 -4.21 -8.29 -13.24
C LEU A 263 -5.12 -8.55 -12.04
N GLU A 264 -5.30 -7.59 -11.14
CA GLU A 264 -6.19 -7.78 -9.99
C GLU A 264 -7.65 -7.95 -10.43
N THR A 265 -8.08 -7.21 -11.46
CA THR A 265 -9.44 -7.34 -12.01
C THR A 265 -9.61 -8.74 -12.60
N PHE A 266 -8.60 -9.22 -13.34
CA PHE A 266 -8.57 -10.58 -13.88
C PHE A 266 -8.63 -11.64 -12.77
N PHE A 267 -7.79 -11.55 -11.74
CA PHE A 267 -7.80 -12.52 -10.64
C PHE A 267 -9.10 -12.46 -9.83
N LEU A 268 -9.69 -11.28 -9.65
CA LEU A 268 -10.99 -11.13 -9.00
C LEU A 268 -12.10 -11.83 -9.81
N ILE A 269 -12.07 -11.74 -11.15
CA ILE A 269 -12.99 -12.50 -12.02
C ILE A 269 -12.88 -14.01 -11.78
N LEU A 270 -11.66 -14.54 -11.67
CA LEU A 270 -11.41 -15.95 -11.42
C LEU A 270 -11.94 -16.39 -10.05
N ALA A 271 -11.77 -15.54 -9.03
CA ALA A 271 -12.19 -15.80 -7.65
C ALA A 271 -13.72 -15.69 -7.44
N LEU A 272 -14.44 -14.98 -8.30
CA LEU A 272 -15.90 -14.92 -8.21
C LEU A 272 -16.49 -16.33 -8.39
N PRO A 273 -17.49 -16.74 -7.59
CA PRO A 273 -18.14 -18.03 -7.79
C PRO A 273 -18.82 -18.09 -9.15
N GLY A 274 -18.59 -19.19 -9.88
CA GLY A 274 -19.29 -19.46 -11.14
C GLY A 274 -20.72 -19.86 -10.84
N GLY A 275 -21.64 -18.90 -10.84
CA GLY A 275 -23.06 -19.23 -10.74
C GLY A 275 -23.50 -20.02 -11.98
N SER A 276 -24.00 -21.24 -11.79
CA SER A 276 -24.91 -21.89 -12.75
C SER A 276 -26.11 -20.97 -12.92
N LEU A 277 -26.40 -20.57 -14.17
CA LEU A 277 -27.44 -19.59 -14.45
C LEU A 277 -28.60 -20.20 -15.24
N SER A 278 -29.78 -20.00 -14.67
CA SER A 278 -31.03 -19.86 -15.39
C SER A 278 -30.91 -18.82 -16.52
N LYS A 279 -31.51 -19.13 -17.67
CA LYS A 279 -31.27 -18.60 -19.04
C LYS A 279 -31.46 -17.08 -19.27
N ARG A 280 -31.65 -16.23 -18.25
CA ARG A 280 -32.02 -14.79 -18.45
C ARG A 280 -31.23 -13.76 -17.62
N ARG A 281 -30.18 -14.14 -16.90
CA ARG A 281 -29.41 -13.22 -16.03
C ARG A 281 -27.97 -13.09 -16.55
N VAL A 282 -27.39 -11.89 -16.55
CA VAL A 282 -25.93 -11.71 -16.80
C VAL A 282 -25.19 -11.99 -15.50
N SER A 283 -24.22 -12.90 -15.52
CA SER A 283 -23.48 -13.30 -14.31
C SER A 283 -22.60 -12.17 -13.78
N ARG A 284 -22.25 -12.23 -12.48
CA ARG A 284 -21.22 -11.33 -11.90
C ARG A 284 -19.92 -11.42 -12.69
N LYS A 285 -19.51 -12.63 -13.09
CA LYS A 285 -18.34 -12.88 -13.94
C LYS A 285 -18.43 -12.17 -15.28
N THR A 286 -19.59 -12.22 -15.96
CA THR A 286 -19.77 -11.59 -17.27
C THR A 286 -19.65 -10.07 -17.17
N SER A 287 -20.21 -9.44 -16.12
CA SER A 287 -20.06 -8.00 -15.93
C SER A 287 -18.63 -7.59 -15.55
N ALA A 288 -17.94 -8.41 -14.78
CA ALA A 288 -16.53 -8.20 -14.48
C ALA A 288 -15.65 -8.35 -15.74
N TRP A 289 -15.94 -9.32 -16.62
CA TRP A 289 -15.32 -9.41 -17.95
C TRP A 289 -15.59 -8.19 -18.82
N LEU A 290 -16.84 -7.70 -18.88
CA LEU A 290 -17.15 -6.48 -19.63
C LEU A 290 -16.39 -5.27 -19.10
N PHE A 291 -16.25 -5.16 -17.78
CA PHE A 291 -15.46 -4.10 -17.15
C PHE A 291 -13.97 -4.24 -17.51
N LEU A 292 -13.39 -5.44 -17.45
CA LEU A 292 -12.01 -5.68 -17.88
C LEU A 292 -11.81 -5.35 -19.36
N CYS A 293 -12.75 -5.71 -20.25
CA CYS A 293 -12.70 -5.33 -21.66
C CYS A 293 -12.74 -3.81 -21.83
N ALA A 294 -13.57 -3.09 -21.06
CA ALA A 294 -13.62 -1.63 -21.08
C ALA A 294 -12.29 -1.01 -20.62
N LEU A 295 -11.65 -1.57 -19.58
CA LEU A 295 -10.31 -1.16 -19.15
C LEU A 295 -9.28 -1.37 -20.26
N LEU A 296 -9.25 -2.55 -20.88
CA LEU A 296 -8.33 -2.85 -21.97
C LEU A 296 -8.52 -1.90 -23.17
N MET A 297 -9.77 -1.63 -23.55
CA MET A 297 -10.09 -0.65 -24.60
C MET A 297 -9.57 0.76 -24.24
N ALA A 298 -9.74 1.19 -22.98
CA ALA A 298 -9.22 2.47 -22.51
C ALA A 298 -7.68 2.54 -22.59
N VAL A 299 -6.97 1.45 -22.22
CA VAL A 299 -5.51 1.37 -22.38
C VAL A 299 -5.11 1.51 -23.85
N THR A 300 -5.79 0.78 -24.75
CA THR A 300 -5.44 0.82 -26.17
C THR A 300 -5.74 2.17 -26.81
N TRP A 301 -6.82 2.85 -26.40
CA TRP A 301 -7.24 4.12 -26.99
C TRP A 301 -6.44 5.32 -26.47
N PHE A 302 -6.24 5.43 -25.15
CA PHE A 302 -5.59 6.60 -24.52
C PHE A 302 -4.14 6.36 -24.13
N GLY A 303 -3.79 5.11 -23.80
CA GLY A 303 -2.51 4.78 -23.19
C GLY A 303 -1.40 4.54 -24.18
N TRP A 304 -1.69 3.92 -25.33
CA TRP A 304 -0.65 3.37 -26.20
C TRP A 304 0.35 4.42 -26.69
N GLU A 305 -0.09 5.55 -27.24
CA GLU A 305 0.83 6.59 -27.76
C GLU A 305 1.69 7.23 -26.66
N ARG A 306 1.10 7.54 -25.50
CA ARG A 306 1.83 8.12 -24.35
C ARG A 306 2.82 7.12 -23.74
N LEU A 307 2.46 5.84 -23.77
CA LEU A 307 3.35 4.76 -23.34
C LEU A 307 4.53 4.61 -24.30
N ASP A 308 4.27 4.63 -25.60
CA ASP A 308 5.27 4.44 -26.66
C ASP A 308 6.26 5.61 -26.74
N ALA A 309 5.78 6.86 -26.64
CA ALA A 309 6.62 8.05 -26.61
C ALA A 309 7.70 7.99 -25.50
N ARG A 310 7.33 7.50 -24.31
CA ARG A 310 8.28 7.32 -23.19
C ARG A 310 9.29 6.20 -23.43
N PHE A 311 8.93 5.15 -24.17
CA PHE A 311 9.89 4.11 -24.57
C PHE A 311 10.86 4.63 -25.64
N GLY A 312 10.43 5.53 -26.50
CA GLY A 312 11.26 6.19 -27.50
C GLY A 312 12.29 7.15 -26.92
N GLU A 313 11.96 7.84 -25.82
CA GLU A 313 12.82 8.86 -25.20
C GLU A 313 13.97 8.32 -24.32
N LEU A 314 13.93 7.05 -23.90
CA LEU A 314 14.96 6.49 -23.03
C LEU A 314 16.17 6.01 -23.85
N PRO A 315 17.35 6.65 -23.74
CA PRO A 315 18.54 6.15 -24.42
C PRO A 315 18.85 4.75 -23.89
N LYS A 316 18.90 3.75 -24.77
CA LYS A 316 19.18 2.35 -24.39
C LYS A 316 20.43 2.19 -23.52
N ASN A 317 21.39 3.10 -23.67
CA ASN A 317 22.64 3.18 -22.92
C ASN A 317 22.45 3.59 -21.44
N LEU A 318 21.47 4.45 -21.13
CA LEU A 318 21.15 4.90 -19.77
C LEU A 318 20.41 3.84 -18.96
N LEU A 319 19.51 3.08 -19.62
CA LEU A 319 18.84 1.93 -19.01
C LEU A 319 19.82 0.79 -18.68
N ALA A 320 20.83 0.58 -19.52
CA ALA A 320 21.90 -0.38 -19.24
C ALA A 320 22.83 0.09 -18.12
N ALA A 321 23.09 1.39 -18.01
CA ALA A 321 23.99 1.95 -17.00
C ALA A 321 23.34 2.12 -15.61
N TYR A 322 22.06 2.52 -15.54
CA TYR A 322 21.34 2.90 -14.30
C TYR A 322 20.00 2.16 -14.12
N GLY A 323 19.81 1.03 -14.79
CA GLY A 323 18.59 0.23 -14.67
C GLY A 323 18.42 -0.45 -13.31
N ARG A 324 17.17 -0.70 -12.90
CA ARG A 324 16.82 -1.45 -11.68
C ARG A 324 17.57 -2.79 -11.51
N PRO A 325 17.79 -3.60 -12.56
CA PRO A 325 18.52 -4.86 -12.41
C PRO A 325 19.95 -4.66 -11.88
N ARG A 326 20.62 -3.58 -12.28
CA ARG A 326 21.97 -3.26 -11.78
C ARG A 326 21.93 -2.89 -10.30
N PHE A 327 20.98 -2.04 -9.90
CA PHE A 327 20.77 -1.74 -8.47
C PHE A 327 20.52 -2.99 -7.63
N TRP A 328 19.74 -3.95 -8.14
CA TRP A 328 19.51 -5.22 -7.44
C TRP A 328 20.76 -6.09 -7.37
N GLN A 329 21.54 -6.16 -8.46
CA GLN A 329 22.82 -6.86 -8.47
C GLN A 329 23.80 -6.26 -7.46
N ASP A 330 23.92 -4.94 -7.42
CA ASP A 330 24.80 -4.24 -6.49
C ASP A 330 24.31 -4.39 -5.04
N SER A 331 22.99 -4.40 -4.80
CA SER A 331 22.41 -4.67 -3.48
C SER A 331 22.69 -6.10 -3.00
N LEU A 332 22.60 -7.10 -3.90
CA LEU A 332 22.94 -8.49 -3.60
C LEU A 332 24.43 -8.66 -3.30
N ARG A 333 25.31 -7.93 -4.01
CA ARG A 333 26.75 -7.91 -3.72
C ARG A 333 27.02 -7.31 -2.35
N ALA A 334 26.39 -6.19 -2.02
CA ALA A 334 26.51 -5.59 -0.68
C ALA A 334 26.06 -6.55 0.43
N ALA A 335 25.00 -7.33 0.19
CA ALA A 335 24.58 -8.37 1.13
C ALA A 335 25.61 -9.50 1.27
N SER A 336 26.31 -9.87 0.19
CA SER A 336 27.38 -10.88 0.25
C SER A 336 28.65 -10.40 0.94
N ASP A 337 28.87 -9.08 1.04
CA ASP A 337 30.03 -8.51 1.75
C ASP A 337 29.89 -8.63 3.28
N PHE A 338 28.67 -8.81 3.80
CA PHE A 338 28.36 -8.94 5.22
C PHE A 338 27.51 -10.19 5.52
N PRO A 339 28.06 -11.41 5.34
CA PRO A 339 27.36 -12.64 5.70
C PRO A 339 27.22 -12.76 7.23
N LEU A 340 26.14 -13.41 7.65
CA LEU A 340 25.76 -13.65 9.05
C LEU A 340 25.48 -15.12 9.33
#